data_AF-A0A524CUZ4-F1
#
_entry.id   AF-A0A524CUZ4-F1
#
_cell.length_a   1.000
_cell.length_b   1.000
_cell.length_c   1.000
_cell.angle_alpha   90.00
_cell.angle_beta   90.00
_cell.angle_gamma   90.00
#
_symmetry.space_group_name_H-M   'P 1'
#
loop_
_entity.id
_entity.type
_entity.pdbx_description
1 polymer ?
#
loop_
_entity_poly.entity_id
_entity_poly.type
_entity_poly.pdbx_seq_one_letter_code
_entity_poly.pdbx_strand_id
1 'polypeptide(L)'
;MFSVESDQGDISIRIWVEEAQRSVEFTAWGDDESVIEPLVDQIAERFERAIAKYNDLPEEKQSKMKRALTAKMCWDRLIFEILNKAPLSSVYFQVAHGREMLIKATEGEEVQPTSLTTGAWLSKIEEYPEDQPLPGEVAMELAKKSVEWKKATHGVIQEYLK
;
A
#
# COMPACT_ATOMS: atom_id res chain seq x y z
N MET A 1 3.42 -13.32 -1.39
CA MET A 1 2.42 -14.38 -1.14
C MET A 1 1.45 -13.82 -0.11
N PHE A 2 0.17 -13.75 -0.43
CA PHE A 2 -0.86 -13.27 0.49
C PHE A 2 -1.80 -14.45 0.75
N SER A 3 -1.92 -14.88 2.01
CA SER A 3 -2.89 -15.91 2.39
C SER A 3 -4.20 -15.22 2.78
N VAL A 4 -5.33 -15.76 2.34
CA VAL A 4 -6.65 -15.34 2.80
C VAL A 4 -7.27 -16.55 3.48
N GLU A 5 -7.40 -16.51 4.80
CA GLU A 5 -8.15 -17.52 5.53
C GLU A 5 -9.62 -17.42 5.13
N SER A 6 -10.17 -18.55 4.64
CA SER A 6 -11.58 -18.73 4.32
C SER A 6 -12.19 -19.66 5.38
N ASP A 7 -13.47 -19.47 5.70
CA ASP A 7 -14.22 -20.30 6.67
C ASP A 7 -14.30 -21.80 6.29
N GLN A 8 -13.75 -22.20 5.13
CA GLN A 8 -13.85 -23.56 4.57
C GLN A 8 -12.49 -24.23 4.28
N GLY A 9 -11.38 -23.65 4.72
CA GLY A 9 -10.03 -24.22 4.57
C GLY A 9 -8.97 -23.17 4.24
N ASP A 10 -7.70 -23.55 4.37
CA ASP A 10 -6.57 -22.67 4.06
C ASP A 10 -6.44 -22.53 2.54
N ILE A 11 -6.90 -21.40 1.99
CA ILE A 11 -6.71 -21.06 0.58
C ILE A 11 -5.52 -20.09 0.46
N SER A 12 -4.48 -20.55 -0.23
CA SER A 12 -3.31 -19.72 -0.54
C SER A 12 -3.48 -19.06 -1.89
N ILE A 13 -3.28 -17.74 -1.98
CA ILE A 13 -3.35 -17.00 -3.26
C ILE A 13 -2.00 -16.35 -3.56
N ARG A 14 -1.53 -16.55 -4.79
CA ARG A 14 -0.39 -15.83 -5.36
C ARG A 14 -0.89 -14.98 -6.50
N ILE A 15 -0.55 -13.70 -6.43
CA ILE A 15 -0.74 -12.74 -7.52
C ILE A 15 0.65 -12.51 -8.09
N TRP A 16 0.78 -12.69 -9.40
CA TRP A 16 1.99 -12.38 -10.14
C TRP A 16 1.67 -11.36 -11.23
N VAL A 17 2.60 -10.44 -11.47
CA VAL A 17 2.46 -9.40 -12.50
C VAL A 17 3.67 -9.51 -13.41
N GLU A 18 3.42 -9.80 -14.68
CA GLU A 18 4.48 -9.75 -15.69
C GLU A 18 4.37 -8.43 -16.46
N GLU A 19 5.26 -7.49 -16.13
CA GLU A 19 5.28 -6.18 -16.77
C GLU A 19 5.54 -6.26 -18.28
N ALA A 20 6.35 -7.24 -18.72
CA ALA A 20 6.69 -7.44 -20.13
C ALA A 20 5.48 -7.88 -20.96
N GLN A 21 4.62 -8.72 -20.40
CA GLN A 21 3.41 -9.22 -21.05
C GLN A 21 2.16 -8.41 -20.69
N ARG A 22 2.27 -7.45 -19.76
CA ARG A 22 1.14 -6.70 -19.20
C ARG A 22 0.04 -7.62 -18.68
N SER A 23 0.41 -8.76 -18.13
CA SER A 23 -0.51 -9.76 -17.58
C SER A 23 -0.46 -9.76 -16.05
N VAL A 24 -1.60 -10.06 -15.44
CA VAL A 24 -1.72 -10.33 -14.01
C VAL A 24 -2.25 -11.75 -13.88
N GLU A 25 -1.49 -12.61 -13.21
CA GLU A 25 -1.85 -14.01 -12.98
C GLU A 25 -2.25 -14.23 -11.52
N PHE A 26 -3.38 -14.91 -11.34
CA PHE A 26 -3.87 -15.34 -10.04
C PHE A 26 -3.74 -16.86 -9.95
N THR A 27 -2.94 -17.33 -9.01
CA THR A 27 -2.84 -18.76 -8.69
C THR A 27 -3.37 -18.99 -7.29
N ALA A 28 -4.37 -19.84 -7.16
CA ALA A 28 -4.91 -20.25 -5.88
C ALA A 28 -4.65 -21.75 -5.64
N TRP A 29 -4.38 -22.12 -4.40
CA TRP A 29 -4.21 -23.49 -3.95
C TRP A 29 -5.07 -23.72 -2.72
N GLY A 30 -5.68 -24.90 -2.61
CA GLY A 30 -6.49 -25.33 -1.47
C GLY A 30 -6.94 -26.77 -1.65
N ASP A 31 -7.53 -27.34 -0.61
CA ASP A 31 -7.92 -28.75 -0.57
C ASP A 31 -9.27 -29.04 -1.24
N ASP A 32 -10.10 -28.01 -1.44
CA ASP A 32 -11.43 -28.11 -2.08
C ASP A 32 -11.53 -27.20 -3.31
N GLU A 33 -11.44 -27.82 -4.49
CA GLU A 33 -11.54 -27.14 -5.79
C GLU A 33 -12.88 -26.39 -5.96
N SER A 34 -13.96 -26.90 -5.36
CA SER A 34 -15.31 -26.30 -5.49
C SER A 34 -15.43 -24.94 -4.80
N VAL A 35 -14.51 -24.62 -3.89
CA VAL A 35 -14.42 -23.32 -3.21
C VAL A 35 -13.39 -22.40 -3.88
N ILE A 36 -12.38 -22.97 -4.54
CA ILE A 36 -11.29 -22.21 -5.18
C ILE A 36 -11.76 -21.52 -6.45
N GLU A 37 -12.46 -22.23 -7.35
CA GLU A 37 -12.87 -21.68 -8.64
C GLU A 37 -13.77 -20.43 -8.48
N PRO A 38 -14.85 -20.45 -7.67
CA PRO A 38 -15.68 -19.26 -7.47
C PRO A 38 -14.93 -18.08 -6.82
N LEU A 39 -13.94 -18.37 -5.97
CA LEU A 39 -13.12 -17.35 -5.32
C LEU A 39 -12.18 -16.67 -6.33
N VAL A 40 -11.51 -17.46 -7.17
CA VAL A 40 -10.62 -16.94 -8.22
C VAL A 40 -11.42 -16.10 -9.21
N ASP A 41 -12.58 -16.58 -9.65
CA ASP A 41 -13.49 -15.83 -10.54
C ASP A 41 -13.93 -14.51 -9.91
N GLN A 42 -14.32 -14.53 -8.63
CA GLN A 42 -14.70 -13.31 -7.91
C GLN A 42 -13.53 -12.31 -7.83
N ILE A 43 -12.31 -12.79 -7.59
CA ILE A 43 -11.12 -11.93 -7.54
C ILE A 43 -10.82 -11.35 -8.92
N ALA A 44 -10.86 -12.16 -9.97
CA ALA A 44 -10.66 -11.72 -11.35
C ALA A 44 -11.68 -10.65 -11.74
N GLU A 45 -12.98 -10.89 -11.50
CA GLU A 45 -14.06 -9.94 -11.80
C GLU A 45 -13.90 -8.63 -11.00
N ARG A 46 -13.47 -8.69 -9.74
CA ARG A 46 -13.16 -7.48 -8.96
C ARG A 46 -11.98 -6.71 -9.55
N PHE A 47 -10.94 -7.41 -10.01
CA PHE A 47 -9.75 -6.80 -10.59
C PHE A 47 -10.06 -6.14 -11.94
N GLU A 48 -10.80 -6.85 -12.81
CA GLU A 48 -11.27 -6.32 -14.10
C GLU A 48 -12.12 -5.07 -13.92
N ARG A 49 -13.09 -5.09 -12.99
CA ARG A 49 -13.90 -3.91 -12.66
C ARG A 49 -13.05 -2.75 -12.15
N ALA A 50 -12.07 -3.01 -11.29
CA ALA A 50 -11.19 -1.95 -10.78
C ALA A 50 -10.34 -1.33 -11.90
N ILE A 51 -9.82 -2.13 -12.83
CA ILE A 51 -9.06 -1.64 -13.99
C ILE A 51 -9.97 -0.85 -14.94
N ALA A 52 -11.17 -1.34 -15.22
CA ALA A 52 -12.13 -0.64 -16.07
C ALA A 52 -12.47 0.74 -15.48
N LYS A 53 -12.84 0.79 -14.19
CA LYS A 53 -13.10 2.06 -13.49
C LYS A 53 -11.90 3.00 -13.56
N TYR A 54 -10.70 2.47 -13.33
CA TYR A 54 -9.47 3.25 -13.43
C TYR A 54 -9.28 3.88 -14.81
N ASN A 55 -9.48 3.11 -15.88
CA ASN A 55 -9.32 3.57 -17.24
C ASN A 55 -10.40 4.58 -17.66
N ASP A 56 -11.60 4.48 -17.08
CA ASP A 56 -12.71 5.41 -17.31
C ASP A 56 -12.56 6.74 -16.57
N LEU A 57 -11.64 6.84 -15.59
CA LEU A 57 -11.37 8.10 -14.90
C LEU A 57 -10.77 9.15 -15.85
N PRO A 58 -11.10 10.44 -15.68
CA PRO A 58 -10.36 11.53 -16.30
C PRO A 58 -8.86 11.49 -15.94
N GLU A 59 -8.00 11.95 -16.84
CA GLU A 59 -6.53 11.90 -16.68
C GLU A 59 -6.03 12.51 -15.36
N GLU A 60 -6.63 13.62 -14.93
CA GLU A 60 -6.31 14.25 -13.64
C GLU A 60 -6.57 13.29 -12.47
N LYS A 61 -7.74 12.63 -12.45
CA LYS A 61 -8.11 11.68 -11.40
C LYS A 61 -7.26 10.41 -11.45
N GLN A 62 -6.92 9.93 -12.65
CA GLN A 62 -5.98 8.83 -12.83
C GLN A 62 -4.61 9.15 -12.22
N SER A 63 -4.11 10.36 -12.44
CA SER A 63 -2.84 10.84 -11.90
C SER A 63 -2.87 10.93 -10.37
N LYS A 64 -3.95 11.49 -9.80
CA LYS A 64 -4.16 11.54 -8.34
C LYS A 64 -4.23 10.14 -7.72
N MET A 65 -4.96 9.21 -8.33
CA MET A 65 -5.03 7.82 -7.87
C MET A 65 -3.68 7.10 -7.97
N LYS A 66 -2.90 7.30 -9.04
CA LYS A 66 -1.51 6.77 -9.14
C LYS A 66 -0.65 7.24 -7.97
N ARG A 67 -0.71 8.53 -7.63
CA ARG A 67 0.04 9.09 -6.49
C ARG A 67 -0.40 8.48 -5.16
N ALA A 68 -1.70 8.29 -4.95
CA ALA A 68 -2.21 7.62 -3.75
C ALA A 68 -1.72 6.16 -3.65
N LEU A 69 -1.68 5.43 -4.77
CA LEU A 69 -1.10 4.08 -4.85
C LEU A 69 0.40 4.09 -4.50
N THR A 70 1.17 5.03 -5.05
CA THR A 70 2.60 5.19 -4.71
C THR A 70 2.79 5.47 -3.22
N ALA A 71 2.01 6.38 -2.63
CA ALA A 71 2.04 6.65 -1.19
C ALA A 71 1.78 5.37 -0.37
N LYS A 72 0.76 4.59 -0.76
CA LYS A 72 0.44 3.31 -0.12
C LYS A 72 1.60 2.32 -0.20
N MET A 73 2.29 2.25 -1.33
CA MET A 73 3.48 1.41 -1.51
C MET A 73 4.64 1.86 -0.60
N CYS A 74 4.86 3.17 -0.43
CA CYS A 74 5.85 3.69 0.51
C CYS A 74 5.57 3.22 1.94
N TRP A 75 4.31 3.19 2.38
CA TRP A 75 3.95 2.69 3.71
C TRP A 75 4.24 1.19 3.89
N ASP A 76 3.97 0.40 2.85
CA ASP A 76 4.32 -1.03 2.82
C ASP A 76 5.84 -1.23 2.85
N ARG A 77 6.59 -0.44 2.07
CA ARG A 77 8.04 -0.50 2.02
C ARG A 77 8.70 -0.05 3.32
N LEU A 78 8.14 0.96 3.97
CA LEU A 78 8.57 1.46 5.27
C LEU A 78 8.55 0.34 6.34
N ILE A 79 7.46 -0.44 6.40
CA ILE A 79 7.37 -1.57 7.33
C ILE A 79 8.45 -2.61 7.02
N PHE A 80 8.65 -2.93 5.74
CA PHE A 80 9.70 -3.85 5.32
C PHE A 80 11.10 -3.34 5.72
N GLU A 81 11.40 -2.07 5.49
CA GLU A 81 12.70 -1.47 5.84
C GLU A 81 12.94 -1.47 7.36
N ILE A 82 11.92 -1.17 8.16
CA ILE A 82 11.98 -1.25 9.62
C ILE A 82 12.29 -2.68 10.07
N LEU A 83 11.55 -3.68 9.56
CA LEU A 83 11.73 -5.08 9.95
C LEU A 83 13.11 -5.62 9.57
N ASN A 84 13.69 -5.13 8.47
CA ASN A 84 15.02 -5.50 8.01
C ASN A 84 16.15 -4.63 8.60
N LYS A 85 15.84 -3.76 9.57
CA LYS A 85 16.80 -2.84 10.21
C LYS A 85 17.59 -2.03 9.18
N ALA A 86 16.89 -1.50 8.17
CA ALA A 86 17.50 -0.62 7.18
C ALA A 86 18.03 0.68 7.83
N PRO A 87 18.99 1.36 7.21
CA PRO A 87 19.45 2.68 7.65
C PRO A 87 18.29 3.68 7.71
N LEU A 88 18.41 4.65 8.62
CA LEU A 88 17.44 5.74 8.81
C LEU A 88 17.16 6.49 7.51
N SER A 89 18.16 6.73 6.67
CA SER A 89 18.00 7.41 5.39
C SER A 89 16.95 6.75 4.47
N SER A 90 16.91 5.41 4.43
CA SER A 90 15.89 4.65 3.69
C SER A 90 14.50 4.87 4.30
N VAL A 91 14.40 4.72 5.62
CA VAL A 91 13.16 4.92 6.38
C VAL A 91 12.61 6.33 6.18
N TYR A 92 13.48 7.34 6.32
CA TYR A 92 13.16 8.74 6.10
C TYR A 92 12.65 8.97 4.68
N PHE A 93 13.33 8.41 3.68
CA PHE A 93 12.90 8.52 2.28
C PHE A 93 11.48 7.99 2.07
N GLN A 94 11.14 6.82 2.62
CA GLN A 94 9.78 6.29 2.48
C GLN A 94 8.73 7.20 3.14
N VAL A 95 9.05 7.77 4.31
CA VAL A 95 8.14 8.70 4.98
C VAL A 95 7.96 9.99 4.18
N ALA A 96 9.05 10.58 3.71
CA ALA A 96 9.05 11.84 2.98
C ALA A 96 8.34 11.70 1.63
N HIS A 97 8.70 10.67 0.86
CA HIS A 97 8.12 10.44 -0.46
C HIS A 97 6.65 10.02 -0.36
N GLY A 98 6.30 9.13 0.58
CA GLY A 98 4.91 8.75 0.82
C GLY A 98 4.03 9.95 1.18
N ARG A 99 4.54 10.86 2.02
CA ARG A 99 3.86 12.12 2.37
C ARG A 99 3.66 13.01 1.15
N GLU A 100 4.71 13.23 0.36
CA GLU A 100 4.65 14.06 -0.84
C GLU A 100 3.61 13.52 -1.83
N MET A 101 3.62 12.21 -2.08
CA MET A 101 2.67 11.57 -2.99
C MET A 101 1.23 11.69 -2.49
N LEU A 102 1.00 11.55 -1.18
CA LEU A 102 -0.33 11.73 -0.61
C LEU A 102 -0.83 13.17 -0.74
N ILE A 103 0.01 14.17 -0.44
CA ILE A 103 -0.35 15.59 -0.61
C ILE A 103 -0.73 15.89 -2.06
N LYS A 104 0.05 15.38 -3.01
CA LYS A 104 -0.24 15.55 -4.45
C LYS A 104 -1.45 14.75 -4.92
N ALA A 105 -1.84 13.69 -4.21
CA ALA A 105 -3.04 12.91 -4.51
C ALA A 105 -4.31 13.62 -4.04
N THR A 106 -4.23 14.37 -2.94
CA THR A 106 -5.34 15.12 -2.34
C THR A 106 -5.21 16.64 -2.57
N GLU A 107 -4.52 17.03 -3.63
CA GLU A 107 -4.30 18.45 -3.95
C GLU A 107 -5.64 19.12 -4.32
N GLY A 108 -5.93 20.24 -3.64
CA GLY A 108 -7.21 20.95 -3.73
C GLY A 108 -8.28 20.45 -2.75
N GLU A 109 -7.97 19.47 -1.91
CA GLU A 109 -8.85 18.97 -0.85
C GLU A 109 -8.41 19.46 0.54
N GLU A 110 -9.21 19.19 1.57
CA GLU A 110 -8.81 19.44 2.94
C GLU A 110 -7.54 18.67 3.32
N VAL A 111 -6.72 19.29 4.17
CA VAL A 111 -5.45 18.71 4.61
C VAL A 111 -5.71 17.39 5.35
N GLN A 112 -5.19 16.32 4.79
CA GLN A 112 -5.31 14.99 5.38
C GLN A 112 -4.55 14.90 6.71
N PRO A 113 -5.13 14.36 7.79
CA PRO A 113 -4.43 14.12 9.06
C PRO A 113 -3.14 13.30 8.90
N THR A 114 -3.10 12.40 7.91
CA THR A 114 -1.91 11.63 7.53
C THR A 114 -0.74 12.54 7.13
N SER A 115 -0.99 13.62 6.38
CA SER A 115 0.05 14.57 5.94
C SER A 115 0.66 15.37 7.09
N LEU A 116 -0.11 15.57 8.17
CA LEU A 116 0.37 16.24 9.40
C LEU A 116 1.18 15.26 10.26
N THR A 117 0.64 14.07 10.51
CA THR A 117 1.30 13.07 11.36
C THR A 117 2.61 12.55 10.74
N THR A 118 2.67 12.37 9.42
CA THR A 118 3.93 12.06 8.72
C THR A 118 4.96 13.18 8.85
N GLY A 119 4.54 14.45 8.81
CA GLY A 119 5.42 15.59 9.05
C GLY A 119 6.06 15.58 10.44
N ALA A 120 5.27 15.31 11.48
CA ALA A 120 5.80 15.18 12.84
C ALA A 120 6.80 14.01 12.97
N TRP A 121 6.56 12.91 12.26
CA TRP A 121 7.47 11.77 12.25
C TRP A 121 8.78 12.06 11.53
N LEU A 122 8.77 12.85 10.45
CA LEU A 122 10.01 13.27 9.78
C LEU A 122 10.92 14.03 10.76
N SER A 123 10.36 15.01 11.48
CA SER A 123 11.13 15.76 12.49
C SER A 123 11.65 14.87 13.63
N LYS A 124 10.86 13.90 14.09
CA LYS A 124 11.30 12.94 15.12
C LYS A 124 12.42 12.02 14.61
N ILE A 125 12.36 11.61 13.35
CA ILE A 125 13.35 10.72 12.73
C ILE A 125 14.69 11.45 12.56
N GLU A 126 14.68 12.74 12.24
CA GLU A 126 15.88 13.59 12.10
C GLU A 126 16.72 13.72 13.39
N GLU A 127 16.20 13.32 14.54
CA GLU A 127 16.93 13.29 15.81
C GLU A 127 17.97 12.14 15.90
N TYR A 128 17.95 11.20 14.95
CA TYR A 128 18.78 10.00 14.95
C TYR A 128 19.84 10.00 13.83
N PRO A 129 20.94 9.23 13.96
CA PRO A 129 21.98 9.14 12.93
C PRO A 129 21.48 8.47 11.64
N GLU A 130 21.78 9.08 10.48
CA GLU A 130 21.27 8.67 9.15
C GLU A 130 21.69 7.27 8.68
N ASP A 131 22.86 6.83 9.12
CA ASP A 131 23.52 5.58 8.73
C ASP A 131 23.13 4.39 9.63
N GLN A 132 22.43 4.65 10.73
CA GLN A 132 22.03 3.63 11.70
C GLN A 132 20.54 3.31 11.58
N PRO A 133 20.11 2.09 11.94
CA PRO A 133 18.70 1.80 12.08
C PRO A 133 18.07 2.60 13.21
N LEU A 134 16.77 2.88 13.10
CA LEU A 134 16.01 3.46 14.21
C LEU A 134 16.09 2.60 15.48
N PRO A 135 16.11 3.20 16.68
CA PRO A 135 15.95 2.47 17.93
C PRO A 135 14.66 1.64 17.93
N GLY A 136 14.70 0.45 18.52
CA GLY A 136 13.62 -0.55 18.39
C GLY A 136 12.23 -0.05 18.82
N GLU A 137 12.15 0.73 19.90
CA GLU A 137 10.88 1.30 20.37
C GLU A 137 10.28 2.30 19.36
N VAL A 138 11.13 3.19 18.84
CA VAL A 138 10.76 4.20 17.84
C VAL A 138 10.36 3.54 16.52
N ALA A 139 11.13 2.55 16.10
CA ALA A 139 10.87 1.77 14.89
C ALA A 139 9.52 1.04 14.97
N MET A 140 9.21 0.44 16.12
CA MET A 140 7.93 -0.24 16.35
C MET A 140 6.74 0.73 16.34
N GLU A 141 6.89 1.90 16.97
CA GLU A 141 5.87 2.94 16.96
C GLU A 141 5.63 3.49 15.54
N LEU A 142 6.69 3.73 14.78
CA LEU A 142 6.61 4.15 13.38
C LEU A 142 5.95 3.07 12.51
N ALA A 143 6.27 1.79 12.70
CA ALA A 143 5.64 0.70 11.96
C ALA A 143 4.12 0.64 12.22
N LYS A 144 3.68 0.82 13.46
CA LYS A 144 2.24 0.93 13.80
C LYS A 144 1.60 2.11 13.10
N LYS A 145 2.26 3.27 13.10
CA LYS A 145 1.77 4.48 12.42
C LYS A 145 1.70 4.30 10.90
N SER A 146 2.66 3.60 10.30
CA SER A 146 2.63 3.25 8.88
C SER A 146 1.37 2.46 8.51
N VAL A 147 0.93 1.52 9.37
CA VAL A 147 -0.32 0.77 9.15
C VAL A 147 -1.55 1.69 9.18
N GLU A 148 -1.59 2.67 10.10
CA GLU A 148 -2.67 3.68 10.13
C GLU A 148 -2.69 4.52 8.85
N TRP A 149 -1.52 5.00 8.41
CA TRP A 149 -1.38 5.79 7.17
C TRP A 149 -1.76 4.98 5.93
N LYS A 150 -1.39 3.71 5.88
CA LYS A 150 -1.80 2.77 4.82
C LYS A 150 -3.32 2.64 4.74
N LYS A 151 -4.00 2.50 5.89
CA LYS A 151 -5.48 2.43 5.93
C LYS A 151 -6.12 3.73 5.47
N ALA A 152 -5.64 4.88 5.96
CA ALA A 152 -6.15 6.19 5.53
C ALA A 152 -5.95 6.42 4.03
N THR A 153 -4.77 6.10 3.50
CA THR A 153 -4.45 6.20 2.06
C THR A 153 -5.33 5.26 1.23
N HIS A 154 -5.67 4.08 1.75
CA HIS A 154 -6.61 3.19 1.08
C HIS A 154 -8.01 3.81 0.96
N GLY A 155 -8.47 4.57 1.96
CA GLY A 155 -9.71 5.33 1.88
C GLY A 155 -9.72 6.30 0.70
N VAL A 156 -8.62 7.03 0.49
CA VAL A 156 -8.46 7.94 -0.67
C VAL A 156 -8.56 7.17 -2.00
N ILE A 157 -7.91 6.01 -2.12
CA ILE A 157 -7.96 5.19 -3.33
C ILE A 157 -9.38 4.69 -3.61
N GLN A 158 -10.13 4.31 -2.57
CA GLN A 158 -11.49 3.80 -2.71
C GLN A 158 -12.45 4.85 -3.28
N GLU A 159 -12.27 6.14 -2.99
CA GLU A 159 -13.11 7.20 -3.58
C GLU A 159 -13.06 7.25 -5.12
N TYR A 160 -11.95 6.78 -5.72
CA TYR A 160 -11.81 6.68 -7.17
C TYR A 160 -12.38 5.39 -7.77
N LEU A 161 -12.59 4.37 -6.94
CA LEU A 161 -13.03 3.03 -7.35
C LEU A 161 -14.48 2.70 -6.96
N LYS A 162 -15.18 3.63 -6.29
CA LYS A 162 -16.64 3.59 -6.10
C LYS A 162 -17.36 3.75 -7.43
#